data_AF-A0A661AXT5-F1
#
_entry.id   AF-A0A661AXT5-F1
#
_cell.length_a   1.000
_cell.length_b   1.000
_cell.length_c   1.000
_cell.angle_alpha   90.00
_cell.angle_beta   90.00
_cell.angle_gamma   90.00
#
_symmetry.space_group_name_H-M   'P 1'
#
loop_
_entity.id
_entity.type
_entity.pdbx_description
1 polymer ?
#
loop_
_entity_poly.entity_id
_entity_poly.type
_entity_poly.pdbx_seq_one_letter_code
_entity_poly.pdbx_strand_id
1 'polypeptide(L)'
;LQRATDIAHKMVAEWGMSEKVGPLNFADNSQEVFLGKEIISRSRLSDETSKMIDSEIRKLVEEAQNKALEILSNNIDSLHKLANALLEKEVITGEEIDDIIAEKTNE
;
A
#
# COMPACT_ATOMS: atom_id res chain seq x y z
N LEU A 1 4.28 5.82 5.14
CA LEU A 1 4.07 4.48 5.74
C LEU A 1 2.62 4.28 6.15
N GLN A 2 2.04 5.14 7.00
CA GLN A 2 0.64 5.02 7.47
C GLN A 2 -0.38 4.69 6.36
N ARG A 3 -0.42 5.47 5.27
CA ARG A 3 -1.34 5.22 4.15
C ARG A 3 -1.17 3.83 3.50
N ALA A 4 0.06 3.35 3.37
CA ALA A 4 0.33 2.04 2.78
C ALA A 4 -0.15 0.91 3.71
N THR A 5 0.08 1.07 5.01
CA THR A 5 -0.42 0.15 6.05
C THR A 5 -1.94 0.14 6.11
N ASP A 6 -2.60 1.29 6.00
CA ASP A 6 -4.06 1.39 6.00
C ASP A 6 -4.67 0.66 4.79
N ILE A 7 -4.10 0.84 3.60
CA ILE A 7 -4.54 0.13 2.39
C ILE A 7 -4.31 -1.38 2.54
N ALA A 8 -3.14 -1.79 3.03
CA ALA A 8 -2.82 -3.19 3.27
C ALA A 8 -3.79 -3.84 4.28
N HIS A 9 -4.15 -3.12 5.35
CA HIS A 9 -5.14 -3.57 6.31
C HIS A 9 -6.50 -3.78 5.65
N LYS A 10 -6.96 -2.84 4.82
CA LYS A 10 -8.21 -3.00 4.06
C LYS A 10 -8.18 -4.20 3.11
N MET A 11 -7.08 -4.37 2.39
CA MET A 11 -6.90 -5.50 1.48
C MET A 11 -7.03 -6.84 2.21
N VAL A 12 -6.37 -6.98 3.36
CA VAL A 12 -6.32 -8.25 4.11
C VAL A 12 -7.59 -8.47 4.94
N ALA A 13 -8.04 -7.45 5.68
CA ALA A 13 -9.12 -7.59 6.66
C ALA A 13 -10.51 -7.28 6.11
N GLU A 14 -10.66 -6.40 5.12
CA GLU A 14 -11.98 -5.99 4.62
C GLU A 14 -12.32 -6.62 3.25
N TRP A 15 -11.34 -6.70 2.36
CA TRP A 15 -11.53 -7.18 0.98
C TRP A 15 -11.20 -8.66 0.80
N GLY A 16 -10.61 -9.30 1.81
CA GLY A 16 -10.28 -10.74 1.77
C GLY A 16 -9.22 -11.08 0.71
N MET A 17 -8.31 -10.16 0.41
CA MET A 17 -7.24 -10.32 -0.59
C MET A 17 -5.99 -11.03 -0.05
N SER A 18 -6.13 -11.84 1.01
CA SER A 18 -5.07 -12.74 1.49
C SER A 18 -5.56 -14.18 1.43
N GLU A 19 -4.75 -15.06 0.83
CA GLU A 19 -5.05 -16.48 0.72
C GLU A 19 -5.12 -17.20 2.08
N LYS A 20 -4.37 -16.70 3.08
CA LYS A 20 -4.34 -17.30 4.42
C LYS A 20 -5.54 -16.91 5.27
N VAL A 21 -5.96 -15.65 5.16
CA VAL A 21 -7.09 -15.08 5.90
C VAL A 21 -8.42 -15.48 5.23
N GLY A 22 -8.40 -15.68 3.91
CA GLY A 22 -9.56 -16.07 3.11
C GLY A 22 -10.47 -14.89 2.76
N PRO A 23 -11.56 -15.13 2.00
CA PRO A 23 -12.51 -14.11 1.57
C PRO A 23 -13.49 -13.73 2.69
N LEU A 24 -12.96 -13.40 3.86
CA LEU A 24 -13.74 -13.03 5.04
C LEU A 24 -13.58 -11.54 5.31
N ASN A 25 -14.70 -10.89 5.60
CA ASN A 25 -14.72 -9.49 5.99
C ASN A 25 -14.70 -9.41 7.52
N PHE A 26 -13.59 -8.92 8.05
CA PHE A 26 -13.34 -8.65 9.47
C PHE A 26 -13.57 -7.18 9.84
N ALA A 27 -14.03 -6.34 8.90
CA ALA A 27 -14.43 -4.97 9.19
C ALA A 27 -15.56 -4.97 10.22
N ASP A 28 -15.31 -4.37 11.37
CA ASP A 28 -16.38 -3.88 12.22
C ASP A 28 -17.07 -2.77 11.41
N ASN A 29 -18.22 -3.08 10.80
CA ASN A 29 -19.12 -2.11 10.18
C ASN A 29 -19.65 -1.15 11.27
N SER A 30 -18.79 -0.27 11.76
CA SER A 30 -19.10 0.82 12.69
C SER A 30 -19.70 2.04 11.96
N GLN A 31 -20.20 1.83 10.74
CA GLN A 31 -20.72 2.89 9.88
C GLN A 31 -22.25 3.07 9.94
N GLU A 32 -22.94 2.44 10.90
CA GLU A 32 -24.34 2.75 11.21
C GLU A 32 -24.50 3.20 12.66
N VAL A 33 -24.36 4.51 12.88
CA VAL A 33 -24.91 5.19 14.06
C VAL A 33 -26.39 5.44 13.77
N PHE A 34 -27.25 4.45 14.06
CA PHE A 34 -28.70 4.67 14.15
C PHE A 34 -29.18 4.34 15.56
N LEU A 35 -30.01 5.25 16.09
CA LEU A 35 -30.46 5.35 17.49
C LEU A 35 -30.82 3.99 18.12
N GLY A 36 -30.16 3.68 19.24
CA GLY A 36 -30.73 2.78 20.24
C GLY A 36 -30.46 1.30 20.03
N LYS A 37 -29.19 0.88 20.04
CA LYS A 37 -28.81 -0.39 20.66
C LYS A 37 -27.36 -0.34 21.10
N GLU A 38 -27.19 -0.60 22.39
CA GLU A 38 -25.93 -0.59 23.10
C GLU A 38 -24.89 -1.53 22.46
N ILE A 39 -23.70 -1.00 22.18
CA ILE A 39 -22.41 -1.51 22.69
C ILE A 39 -22.24 -3.04 22.67
N ILE A 40 -22.45 -3.74 21.55
CA ILE A 40 -21.89 -5.10 21.37
C ILE A 40 -21.52 -5.35 19.90
N SER A 41 -20.51 -4.64 19.39
CA SER A 41 -19.58 -5.28 18.45
C SER A 41 -18.16 -5.05 18.97
N ARG A 42 -17.82 -5.77 20.06
CA ARG A 42 -16.43 -6.17 20.21
C ARG A 42 -16.27 -7.28 19.20
N SER A 43 -15.66 -6.95 18.06
CA SER A 43 -15.04 -7.89 17.13
C SER A 43 -14.63 -9.16 17.88
N ARG A 44 -15.28 -10.28 17.57
CA ARG A 44 -14.91 -11.61 18.07
C ARG A 44 -13.77 -12.17 17.19
N LEU A 45 -12.76 -11.36 16.87
CA LEU A 45 -11.53 -11.93 16.34
C LEU A 45 -10.84 -12.70 17.46
N SER A 46 -10.43 -13.93 17.14
CA SER A 46 -9.50 -14.64 18.03
C SER A 46 -8.13 -13.98 17.95
N ASP A 47 -7.36 -14.03 19.04
CA ASP A 47 -5.97 -13.53 19.06
C ASP A 47 -5.11 -14.20 17.98
N GLU A 48 -5.44 -15.44 17.61
CA GLU A 48 -4.79 -16.19 16.53
C GLU A 48 -5.08 -15.57 15.15
N THR A 49 -6.34 -15.20 14.89
CA THR A 49 -6.74 -14.54 13.65
C THR A 49 -6.15 -13.14 13.54
N SER A 50 -6.13 -12.35 14.62
CA SER A 50 -5.52 -11.03 14.64
C SER A 50 -4.02 -11.08 14.32
N LYS A 51 -3.29 -12.01 14.95
CA LYS A 51 -1.86 -12.23 14.65
C LYS A 51 -1.63 -12.64 13.20
N MET A 52 -2.52 -13.46 12.64
CA MET A 52 -2.43 -13.85 11.24
C MET A 52 -2.60 -12.66 10.30
N ILE A 53 -3.60 -11.81 10.55
CA ILE A 53 -3.85 -10.59 9.77
C ILE A 53 -2.64 -9.65 9.84
N ASP A 54 -2.12 -9.38 11.04
CA ASP A 54 -0.95 -8.52 11.23
C ASP A 54 0.27 -9.06 10.47
N SER A 55 0.48 -10.38 10.50
CA SER A 55 1.57 -11.03 9.76
C SER A 55 1.42 -10.87 8.25
N GLU A 56 0.20 -10.98 7.71
CA GLU A 56 -0.06 -10.82 6.28
C GLU A 56 0.05 -9.36 5.82
N ILE A 57 -0.42 -8.42 6.64
CA ILE A 57 -0.23 -6.98 6.39
C ILE A 57 1.25 -6.65 6.32
N ARG A 58 2.03 -7.11 7.30
CA ARG A 58 3.48 -6.88 7.34
C ARG A 58 4.15 -7.44 6.10
N LYS A 59 3.85 -8.68 5.74
CA LYS A 59 4.39 -9.33 4.54
C LYS A 59 4.07 -8.52 3.28
N LEU A 60 2.83 -8.08 3.11
CA LEU A 60 2.40 -7.31 1.94
C LEU A 60 3.13 -5.96 1.85
N VAL A 61 3.31 -5.26 2.97
CA VAL A 61 4.04 -3.99 3.02
C VAL A 61 5.53 -4.19 2.72
N GLU A 62 6.15 -5.22 3.28
CA GLU A 62 7.57 -5.54 3.02
C GLU A 62 7.80 -5.94 1.55
N GLU A 63 6.92 -6.75 0.96
CA GLU A 63 6.98 -7.11 -0.47
C GLU A 63 6.81 -5.89 -1.37
N ALA A 64 5.85 -5.03 -1.08
CA ALA A 64 5.64 -3.79 -1.84
C ALA A 64 6.85 -2.84 -1.73
N GLN A 65 7.44 -2.74 -0.54
CA GLN A 65 8.66 -1.95 -0.33
C GLN A 65 9.84 -2.51 -1.12
N ASN A 66 10.07 -3.81 -1.05
CA ASN A 66 11.16 -4.47 -1.77
C ASN A 66 10.98 -4.30 -3.28
N LYS A 67 9.76 -4.47 -3.80
CA LYS A 67 9.45 -4.24 -5.21
C LYS A 67 9.68 -2.78 -5.62
N ALA A 68 9.31 -1.82 -4.77
CA ALA A 68 9.59 -0.41 -5.04
C ALA A 68 11.09 -0.14 -5.10
N LEU A 69 11.87 -0.69 -4.16
CA LEU A 69 13.33 -0.58 -4.16
C LEU A 69 13.94 -1.22 -5.40
N GLU A 70 13.47 -2.41 -5.79
CA GLU A 70 13.93 -3.09 -7.00
C GLU A 70 13.67 -2.25 -8.27
N ILE A 71 12.47 -1.69 -8.41
CA ILE A 71 12.13 -0.81 -9.54
C ILE A 71 13.04 0.44 -9.55
N LEU A 72 13.27 1.05 -8.39
CA LEU A 72 14.14 2.23 -8.28
C LEU A 72 15.60 1.89 -8.60
N SER A 73 16.12 0.79 -8.05
CA SER A 73 17.48 0.32 -8.32
C SER A 73 17.68 -0.07 -9.78
N ASN A 74 16.70 -0.74 -10.39
CA ASN A 74 16.75 -1.09 -11.81
C ASN A 74 16.72 0.16 -12.71
N ASN A 75 16.15 1.28 -12.24
CA ASN A 75 16.02 2.53 -12.98
C ASN A 75 16.84 3.67 -12.36
N ILE A 76 17.98 3.34 -11.75
CA ILE A 76 18.80 4.31 -11.01
C ILE A 76 19.27 5.48 -11.89
N ASP A 77 19.59 5.22 -13.16
CA ASP A 77 20.04 6.27 -14.09
C ASP A 77 18.92 7.28 -14.38
N SER A 78 17.70 6.79 -14.65
CA SER A 78 16.52 7.65 -14.82
C SER A 78 16.21 8.43 -13.54
N LEU A 79 16.38 7.81 -12.36
CA LEU A 79 16.19 8.49 -11.08
C LEU A 79 17.19 9.64 -10.90
N HIS A 80 18.47 9.43 -11.24
CA HIS A 80 19.48 10.49 -11.19
C HIS A 80 19.22 11.60 -12.20
N LYS A 81 18.81 11.26 -13.44
CA LYS A 81 18.39 12.26 -14.44
C LYS A 81 17.23 13.11 -13.94
N LEU A 82 16.19 12.49 -13.37
CA LEU A 82 15.05 13.19 -12.80
C LEU A 82 15.46 14.10 -11.62
N ALA A 83 16.33 13.60 -10.72
CA ALA A 83 16.81 14.39 -9.60
C ALA A 83 17.60 15.63 -10.06
N ASN A 84 18.46 15.48 -11.07
CA ASN A 84 19.21 16.60 -11.64
C ASN A 84 18.29 17.60 -12.34
N ALA A 85 17.34 17.13 -13.14
CA ALA A 85 16.36 17.98 -13.81
C ALA A 85 15.52 18.78 -12.80
N LEU A 86 15.13 18.16 -11.68
CA LEU A 86 14.40 18.83 -10.61
C LEU A 86 15.26 19.88 -9.88
N LEU A 87 16.56 19.61 -9.70
CA LEU A 87 17.50 20.59 -9.12
C LEU A 87 17.69 21.81 -10.02
N GLU A 88 17.68 21.64 -11.35
CA GLU A 88 17.86 22.74 -12.29
C GLU A 88 16.60 23.57 -12.49
N LYS A 89 15.43 22.92 -12.60
CA LYS A 89 14.16 23.58 -12.96
C LYS A 89 13.27 23.92 -11.77
N GLU A 90 13.55 23.38 -10.58
CA GLU A 90 12.73 23.42 -9.34
C GLU A 90 11.34 22.76 -9.46
N VAL A 91 10.75 22.76 -10.64
CA VAL A 91 9.47 22.14 -10.98
C VAL A 91 9.64 21.42 -12.32
N ILE A 92 9.18 20.17 -12.36
CA ILE A 92 9.11 19.36 -13.59
C ILE A 92 7.67 18.89 -13.78
N THR A 93 7.24 18.84 -15.03
CA THR A 93 5.90 18.40 -15.42
C THR A 93 5.88 16.88 -15.66
N GLY A 94 4.67 16.29 -15.70
CA GLY A 94 4.51 14.86 -15.96
C GLY A 94 5.07 14.43 -17.32
N GLU A 95 4.87 15.23 -18.37
CA GLU A 95 5.39 14.95 -19.71
C GLU A 95 6.93 14.91 -19.72
N GLU A 96 7.59 15.83 -19.01
CA GLU A 96 9.06 15.83 -18.88
C GLU A 96 9.58 14.61 -18.11
N ILE A 97 8.81 14.12 -17.13
CA ILE A 97 9.15 12.88 -16.42
C ILE A 97 9.06 11.69 -17.37
N ASP A 98 7.98 11.60 -18.14
CA ASP A 98 7.74 10.51 -19.09
C ASP A 98 8.84 10.48 -20.16
N ASP A 99 9.26 11.64 -20.68
CA ASP A 99 10.35 11.74 -21.64
C ASP A 99 11.68 11.20 -21.07
N ILE A 100 12.04 11.59 -19.84
CA ILE A 100 13.27 11.13 -19.16
C ILE A 100 13.25 9.62 -18.88
N ILE A 101 12.07 9.06 -18.58
CA ILE A 101 11.90 7.61 -18.36
C ILE A 101 11.92 6.85 -19.69
N ALA A 102 11.27 7.38 -20.74
CA ALA A 102 11.18 6.75 -22.05
C ALA A 102 12.53 6.68 -22.78
N GLU A 103 13.42 7.67 -22.59
CA GLU A 103 14.79 7.65 -23.12
C GLU A 103 15.54 6.37 -22.76
N LYS A 104 15.36 5.85 -21.54
CA LYS A 104 16.02 4.61 -21.08
C LYS A 104 15.44 3.35 -21.74
N THR A 105 14.20 3.43 -22.25
CA THR A 105 13.54 2.28 -22.88
C THR A 105 14.02 2.07 -24.33
N ASN A 106 14.71 3.07 -24.90
CA ASN A 106 15.23 3.04 -26.27
C ASN A 106 16.72 2.67 -26.37
N GLU A 107 17.39 2.36 -25.25
CA GLU A 107 18.73 1.75 -25.18
C GLU A 107 18.65 0.28 -24.73
#